data_AF-A0A8I2G7K1-F1
#
_entry.id   AF-A0A8I2G7K1-F1
#
_cell.length_a   1.000
_cell.length_b   1.000
_cell.length_c   1.000
_cell.angle_alpha   90.00
_cell.angle_beta   90.00
_cell.angle_gamma   90.00
#
_symmetry.space_group_name_H-M   'P 1'
#
loop_
_entity.id
_entity.type
_entity.pdbx_description
1 polymer ?
#
loop_
_entity_poly.entity_id
_entity_poly.type
_entity_poly.pdbx_seq_one_letter_code
_entity_poly.pdbx_strand_id
1 'polypeptide(L)'
;MKEKLNQPNKKNKNDLSPEREKKGIINFFEKEFGIPGEALKNIDVSKINIGKFSSYEAPFPHPELLREYENLKPGAIDILFNYVDKNLNHRIEMDNHKVVVEKNSIEMGRKYFELYKKLTLRGQLFSFFVALIDIGAALTCAFLNQPVVGAAIIAPLIGILSYLAFFKPDKRVKSKVEGSKKAR
;
A
#
# COMPACT_ATOMS: atom_id res chain seq x y z
N MET A 1 -35.89 -67.26 65.08
CA MET A 1 -36.28 -65.90 64.62
C MET A 1 -35.29 -65.49 63.54
N LYS A 2 -35.74 -65.38 62.26
CA LYS A 2 -35.17 -64.68 61.07
C LYS A 2 -33.65 -64.82 60.81
N GLU A 3 -33.12 -65.48 59.77
CA GLU A 3 -33.28 -65.37 58.30
C GLU A 3 -32.87 -64.01 57.66
N LYS A 4 -31.99 -64.11 56.63
CA LYS A 4 -31.66 -63.15 55.52
C LYS A 4 -30.59 -62.07 55.83
N LEU A 5 -29.70 -61.65 54.92
CA LEU A 5 -29.43 -61.99 53.51
C LEU A 5 -28.02 -61.51 53.13
N ASN A 6 -27.40 -62.27 52.24
CA ASN A 6 -26.34 -61.95 51.28
C ASN A 6 -26.57 -60.60 50.55
N GLN A 7 -25.51 -59.83 50.20
CA GLN A 7 -25.36 -59.16 48.89
C GLN A 7 -23.95 -58.54 48.66
N PRO A 8 -23.52 -58.36 47.38
CA PRO A 8 -22.12 -58.35 46.96
C PRO A 8 -21.54 -56.99 46.51
N ASN A 9 -20.21 -56.97 46.49
CA ASN A 9 -19.26 -56.17 45.68
C ASN A 9 -19.86 -55.24 44.60
N LYS A 10 -19.85 -53.92 44.85
CA LYS A 10 -20.01 -52.88 43.82
C LYS A 10 -18.66 -52.26 43.50
N LYS A 11 -18.09 -52.71 42.38
CA LYS A 11 -16.93 -52.12 41.69
C LYS A 11 -17.07 -50.61 41.52
N ASN A 12 -16.01 -49.90 41.90
CA ASN A 12 -15.75 -48.49 41.66
C ASN A 12 -15.89 -48.15 40.15
N LYS A 13 -16.71 -47.15 39.81
CA LYS A 13 -17.06 -46.79 38.42
C LYS A 13 -16.20 -45.66 37.82
N ASN A 14 -15.19 -45.17 38.52
CA ASN A 14 -14.39 -44.02 38.09
C ASN A 14 -12.96 -44.38 37.62
N ASP A 15 -12.61 -45.65 37.49
CA ASP A 15 -11.41 -46.06 36.76
C ASP A 15 -11.73 -46.13 35.25
N LEU A 16 -12.07 -44.99 34.65
CA LEU A 16 -11.91 -44.87 33.20
C LEU A 16 -10.41 -44.82 32.93
N SER A 17 -9.85 -45.98 32.60
CA SER A 17 -8.48 -46.12 32.12
C SER A 17 -8.15 -44.96 31.15
N PRO A 18 -6.99 -44.30 31.29
CA PRO A 18 -6.56 -43.17 30.45
C PRO A 18 -6.59 -43.47 28.95
N GLU A 19 -6.66 -44.75 28.57
CA GLU A 19 -6.87 -45.17 27.18
C GLU A 19 -8.27 -44.85 26.62
N ARG A 20 -9.32 -44.77 27.45
CA ARG A 20 -10.69 -44.48 26.97
C ARG A 20 -10.88 -43.01 26.63
N GLU A 21 -10.34 -42.09 27.43
CA GLU A 21 -10.33 -40.66 27.11
C GLU A 21 -9.47 -40.37 25.88
N LYS A 22 -8.29 -41.00 25.77
CA LYS A 22 -7.42 -40.86 24.62
C LYS A 22 -8.11 -41.31 23.32
N LYS A 23 -8.86 -42.42 23.36
CA LYS A 23 -9.68 -42.88 22.21
C LYS A 23 -10.83 -41.92 21.88
N GLY A 24 -11.49 -41.35 22.88
CA GLY A 24 -12.55 -40.36 22.66
C GLY A 24 -12.05 -39.09 21.96
N ILE A 25 -10.88 -38.60 22.36
CA ILE A 25 -10.23 -37.42 21.76
C ILE A 25 -9.76 -37.73 20.33
N ILE A 26 -9.13 -38.89 20.11
CA ILE A 26 -8.70 -39.30 18.75
C ILE A 26 -9.89 -39.38 17.80
N ASN A 27 -11.00 -39.99 18.22
CA ASN A 27 -12.21 -40.09 17.41
C ASN A 27 -12.84 -38.72 17.12
N PHE A 28 -12.74 -37.75 18.05
CA PHE A 28 -13.22 -36.38 17.81
C PHE A 28 -12.38 -35.68 16.73
N PHE A 29 -11.06 -35.79 16.78
CA PHE A 29 -10.17 -35.17 15.79
C PHE A 29 -10.26 -35.81 14.40
N GLU A 30 -10.44 -37.13 14.36
CA GLU A 30 -10.63 -37.85 13.09
C GLU A 30 -11.94 -37.45 12.40
N LYS A 31 -13.02 -37.26 13.19
CA LYS A 31 -14.33 -36.88 12.66
C LYS A 31 -14.43 -35.40 12.28
N GLU A 32 -13.89 -34.50 13.07
CA GLU A 32 -14.08 -33.05 12.88
C GLU A 32 -13.01 -32.41 11.99
N PHE A 33 -11.78 -32.97 11.99
CA PHE A 33 -10.64 -32.38 11.27
C PHE A 33 -10.02 -33.33 10.22
N GLY A 34 -10.53 -34.56 10.07
CA GLY A 34 -10.06 -35.51 9.06
C GLY A 34 -8.61 -36.00 9.28
N ILE A 35 -8.08 -35.85 10.51
CA ILE A 35 -6.72 -36.24 10.84
C ILE A 35 -6.71 -37.74 11.17
N PRO A 36 -5.92 -38.58 10.45
CA PRO A 36 -5.88 -40.01 10.73
C PRO A 36 -5.34 -40.26 12.14
N GLY A 37 -6.05 -41.08 12.92
CA GLY A 37 -5.76 -41.31 14.34
C GLY A 37 -4.35 -41.83 14.66
N GLU A 38 -3.66 -42.37 13.66
CA GLU A 38 -2.25 -42.80 13.74
C GLU A 38 -1.30 -41.62 14.02
N ALA A 39 -1.57 -40.43 13.46
CA ALA A 39 -0.75 -39.24 13.67
C ALA A 39 -0.85 -38.68 15.10
N LEU A 40 -1.94 -38.98 15.81
CA LEU A 40 -2.23 -38.46 17.15
C LEU A 40 -1.80 -39.42 18.28
N LYS A 41 -1.39 -40.65 17.93
CA LYS A 41 -1.07 -41.71 18.92
C LYS A 41 0.12 -41.34 19.82
N ASN A 42 1.05 -40.55 19.29
CA ASN A 42 2.27 -40.09 19.96
C ASN A 42 2.15 -38.69 20.58
N ILE A 43 1.01 -38.01 20.42
CA ILE A 43 0.81 -36.68 20.99
C ILE A 43 0.30 -36.83 22.43
N ASP A 44 0.97 -36.16 23.35
CA ASP A 44 0.54 -36.05 24.73
C ASP A 44 -0.68 -35.12 24.80
N VAL A 45 -1.86 -35.74 24.77
CA VAL A 45 -3.17 -35.07 24.78
C VAL A 45 -3.37 -34.15 25.99
N SER A 46 -2.58 -34.34 27.07
CA SER A 46 -2.61 -33.46 28.26
C SER A 46 -2.06 -32.05 27.99
N LYS A 47 -1.38 -31.82 26.86
CA LYS A 47 -0.77 -30.53 26.48
C LYS A 47 -1.53 -29.80 25.37
N ILE A 48 -2.67 -30.31 24.93
CA ILE A 48 -3.46 -29.68 23.87
C ILE A 48 -4.26 -28.52 24.47
N ASN A 49 -3.82 -27.28 24.23
CA ASN A 49 -4.53 -26.08 24.65
C ASN A 49 -5.40 -25.58 23.47
N ILE A 50 -6.71 -25.83 23.54
CA ILE A 50 -7.65 -25.40 22.50
C ILE A 50 -8.07 -23.96 22.79
N GLY A 51 -7.35 -23.00 22.21
CA GLY A 51 -7.73 -21.58 22.26
C GLY A 51 -8.81 -21.29 21.21
N LYS A 52 -9.98 -20.78 21.63
CA LYS A 52 -10.94 -20.17 20.71
C LYS A 52 -10.40 -18.80 20.28
N PHE A 53 -10.04 -18.67 19.01
CA PHE A 53 -9.65 -17.39 18.43
C PHE A 53 -10.85 -16.78 17.68
N SER A 54 -11.32 -15.63 18.12
CA SER A 54 -12.26 -14.79 17.36
C SER A 54 -11.54 -13.51 16.94
N SER A 55 -11.33 -13.32 15.64
CA SER A 55 -10.84 -12.05 15.11
C SER A 55 -12.02 -11.17 14.73
N TYR A 56 -12.11 -9.98 15.33
CA TYR A 56 -13.06 -8.96 14.94
C TYR A 56 -12.31 -7.78 14.35
N GLU A 57 -12.62 -7.43 13.11
CA GLU A 57 -12.16 -6.20 12.45
C GLU A 57 -13.31 -5.18 12.50
N ALA A 58 -13.48 -4.56 13.65
CA ALA A 58 -14.38 -3.44 13.81
C ALA A 58 -13.69 -2.39 14.70
N PRO A 59 -14.02 -1.10 14.53
CA PRO A 59 -13.51 -0.04 15.41
C PRO A 59 -13.98 -0.21 16.86
N PHE A 60 -14.93 -1.11 17.10
CA PHE A 60 -15.45 -1.44 18.41
C PHE A 60 -15.20 -2.92 18.75
N PRO A 61 -14.90 -3.22 20.03
CA PRO A 61 -14.83 -4.59 20.51
C PRO A 61 -16.21 -5.26 20.48
N HIS A 62 -16.23 -6.60 20.56
CA HIS A 62 -17.48 -7.36 20.55
C HIS A 62 -18.46 -6.84 21.63
N PRO A 63 -19.78 -6.80 21.38
CA PRO A 63 -20.75 -6.25 22.32
C PRO A 63 -20.70 -6.87 23.74
N GLU A 64 -20.31 -8.15 23.84
CA GLU A 64 -20.10 -8.82 25.12
C GLU A 64 -18.93 -8.21 25.91
N LEU A 65 -17.83 -7.89 25.24
CA LEU A 65 -16.68 -7.21 25.85
C LEU A 65 -17.04 -5.78 26.26
N LEU A 66 -17.83 -5.07 25.45
CA LEU A 66 -18.31 -3.73 25.82
C LEU A 66 -19.10 -3.74 27.14
N ARG A 67 -19.97 -4.73 27.33
CA ARG A 67 -20.70 -4.91 28.60
C ARG A 67 -19.76 -5.20 29.76
N GLU A 68 -18.72 -6.01 29.56
CA GLU A 68 -17.72 -6.27 30.60
C GLU A 68 -16.96 -4.99 30.98
N TYR A 69 -16.59 -4.15 30.01
CA TYR A 69 -15.94 -2.86 30.27
C TYR A 69 -16.81 -1.91 31.08
N GLU A 70 -18.11 -1.84 30.79
CA GLU A 70 -19.05 -1.01 31.55
C GLU A 70 -19.25 -1.50 32.99
N ASN A 71 -19.30 -2.82 33.17
CA ASN A 71 -19.38 -3.44 34.49
C ASN A 71 -18.10 -3.23 35.32
N LEU A 72 -16.92 -3.19 34.67
CA LEU A 72 -15.64 -2.89 35.31
C LEU A 72 -15.52 -1.42 35.72
N LYS A 73 -15.99 -0.51 34.87
CA LYS A 73 -15.98 0.93 35.12
C LYS A 73 -17.19 1.58 34.43
N PRO A 74 -18.18 2.06 35.19
CA PRO A 74 -19.30 2.81 34.64
C PRO A 74 -18.82 4.03 33.84
N GLY A 75 -19.35 4.23 32.64
CA GLY A 75 -18.97 5.27 31.69
C GLY A 75 -17.73 4.94 30.84
N ALA A 76 -17.19 3.72 30.91
CA ALA A 76 -16.08 3.31 30.05
C ALA A 76 -16.48 3.26 28.58
N ILE A 77 -17.71 2.85 28.29
CA ILE A 77 -18.25 2.81 26.92
C ILE A 77 -18.29 4.21 26.30
N ASP A 78 -18.75 5.22 27.04
CA ASP A 78 -18.84 6.61 26.56
C ASP A 78 -17.45 7.21 26.27
N ILE A 79 -16.46 6.87 27.10
CA ILE A 79 -15.07 7.27 26.89
C ILE A 79 -14.53 6.64 25.61
N LEU A 80 -14.84 5.35 25.39
CA LEU A 80 -14.40 4.62 24.19
C LEU A 80 -15.03 5.20 22.92
N PHE A 81 -16.35 5.46 22.92
CA PHE A 81 -17.02 6.08 21.77
C PHE A 81 -16.43 7.45 21.46
N ASN A 82 -16.25 8.31 22.47
CA ASN A 82 -15.61 9.61 22.28
C ASN A 82 -14.19 9.50 21.69
N TYR A 83 -13.44 8.47 22.08
CA TYR A 83 -12.10 8.25 21.55
C TYR A 83 -12.13 7.79 20.08
N VAL A 84 -13.06 6.89 19.74
CA VAL A 84 -13.25 6.43 18.35
C VAL A 84 -13.71 7.57 17.45
N ASP A 85 -14.68 8.38 17.89
CA ASP A 85 -15.18 9.53 17.13
C ASP A 85 -14.09 10.57 16.86
N LYS A 86 -13.26 10.87 17.86
CA LYS A 86 -12.11 11.77 17.68
C LYS A 86 -11.12 11.23 16.65
N ASN A 87 -10.82 9.93 16.69
CA ASN A 87 -9.91 9.30 15.73
C ASN A 87 -10.49 9.26 14.30
N LEU A 88 -11.79 9.01 14.16
CA LEU A 88 -12.48 9.06 12.87
C LEU A 88 -12.45 10.47 12.29
N ASN A 89 -12.81 11.48 13.10
CA ASN A 89 -12.76 12.88 12.68
C ASN A 89 -11.35 13.31 12.26
N HIS A 90 -10.32 12.92 13.02
CA HIS A 90 -8.94 13.21 12.66
C HIS A 90 -8.53 12.55 11.33
N ARG A 91 -8.93 11.30 11.08
CA ARG A 91 -8.68 10.62 9.80
C ARG A 91 -9.35 11.35 8.63
N ILE A 92 -10.60 11.75 8.80
CA ILE A 92 -11.35 12.51 7.78
C ILE A 92 -10.65 13.85 7.51
N GLU A 93 -10.22 14.56 8.54
CA GLU A 93 -9.48 15.82 8.42
C GLU A 93 -8.16 15.63 7.65
N MET A 94 -7.39 14.60 7.99
CA MET A 94 -6.15 14.27 7.28
C MET A 94 -6.39 13.96 5.81
N ASP A 95 -7.43 13.20 5.48
CA ASP A 95 -7.73 12.84 4.10
C ASP A 95 -8.21 14.06 3.30
N ASN A 96 -9.00 14.94 3.91
CA ASN A 96 -9.36 16.23 3.31
C ASN A 96 -8.12 17.10 3.03
N HIS A 97 -7.19 17.18 3.99
CA HIS A 97 -5.93 17.91 3.79
C HIS A 97 -5.09 17.33 2.65
N LYS A 98 -4.96 16.00 2.54
CA LYS A 98 -4.26 15.37 1.43
C LYS A 98 -4.85 15.76 0.08
N VAL A 99 -6.18 15.73 -0.04
CA VAL A 99 -6.88 16.12 -1.28
C VAL A 99 -6.62 17.59 -1.63
N VAL A 100 -6.61 18.49 -0.64
CA VAL A 100 -6.30 19.91 -0.87
C VAL A 100 -4.85 20.11 -1.30
N VAL A 101 -3.89 19.47 -0.63
CA VAL A 101 -2.47 19.54 -0.98
C VAL A 101 -2.24 19.02 -2.39
N GLU A 102 -2.86 17.90 -2.75
CA GLU A 102 -2.76 17.32 -4.09
C GLU A 102 -3.30 18.28 -5.16
N LYS A 103 -4.50 18.83 -4.95
CA LYS A 103 -5.09 19.82 -5.86
C LYS A 103 -4.20 21.04 -6.05
N ASN A 104 -3.68 21.59 -4.95
CA ASN A 104 -2.76 22.74 -4.99
C ASN A 104 -1.47 22.41 -5.74
N SER A 105 -0.90 21.22 -5.53
CA SER A 105 0.31 20.78 -6.22
C SER A 105 0.11 20.65 -7.74
N ILE A 106 -1.04 20.12 -8.16
CA ILE A 106 -1.40 19.99 -9.58
C ILE A 106 -1.60 21.38 -10.20
N GLU A 107 -2.28 22.29 -9.51
CA GLU A 107 -2.52 23.64 -10.00
C GLU A 107 -1.21 24.43 -10.15
N MET A 108 -0.33 24.35 -9.16
CA MET A 108 1.00 24.96 -9.21
C MET A 108 1.80 24.38 -10.37
N GLY A 109 1.82 23.06 -10.54
CA GLY A 109 2.47 22.39 -11.67
C GLY A 109 1.97 22.90 -13.03
N ARG A 110 0.66 23.12 -13.18
CA ARG A 110 0.08 23.71 -14.40
C ARG A 110 0.53 25.15 -14.63
N LYS A 111 0.53 25.99 -13.60
CA LYS A 111 0.99 27.39 -13.70
C LYS A 111 2.46 27.47 -14.14
N TYR A 112 3.33 26.67 -13.55
CA TYR A 112 4.74 26.61 -13.97
C TYR A 112 4.92 26.09 -15.39
N PHE A 113 4.14 25.08 -15.80
CA PHE A 113 4.20 24.55 -17.16
C PHE A 113 3.79 25.60 -18.20
N GLU A 114 2.72 26.34 -17.96
CA GLU A 114 2.27 27.44 -18.83
C GLU A 114 3.31 28.56 -18.94
N LEU A 115 3.93 28.96 -17.82
CA LEU A 115 5.02 29.92 -17.81
C LEU A 115 6.22 29.43 -18.62
N TYR A 116 6.61 28.17 -18.41
CA TYR A 116 7.74 27.55 -19.12
C TYR A 116 7.47 27.46 -20.63
N LYS A 117 6.24 27.13 -21.04
CA LYS A 117 5.84 27.10 -22.45
C LYS A 117 5.99 28.47 -23.11
N LYS A 118 5.55 29.53 -22.43
CA LYS A 118 5.67 30.91 -22.92
C LYS A 118 7.13 31.36 -23.04
N LEU A 119 7.96 31.04 -22.06
CA LEU A 119 9.41 31.31 -22.09
C LEU A 119 10.10 30.55 -23.24
N THR A 120 9.76 29.28 -23.43
CA THR A 120 10.31 28.43 -24.49
C THR A 120 9.96 28.98 -25.87
N LEU A 121 8.71 29.43 -26.08
CA LEU A 121 8.29 30.02 -27.35
C LEU A 121 9.05 31.32 -27.67
N ARG A 122 9.25 32.19 -26.68
CA ARG A 122 10.03 33.44 -26.87
C ARG A 122 11.49 33.15 -27.16
N GLY A 123 12.09 32.20 -26.44
CA GLY A 123 13.46 31.76 -26.68
C GLY A 123 13.64 31.14 -28.07
N GLN A 124 12.69 30.30 -28.50
CA GLN A 124 12.71 29.68 -29.83
C GLN A 124 12.62 30.74 -30.93
N LEU A 125 11.71 31.71 -30.81
CA LEU A 125 11.58 32.79 -31.80
C LEU A 125 12.84 33.67 -31.86
N PHE A 126 13.43 33.98 -30.71
CA PHE A 126 14.69 34.72 -30.66
C PHE A 126 15.82 33.95 -31.35
N SER A 127 15.99 32.67 -31.03
CA SER A 127 17.01 31.82 -31.66
C SER A 127 16.79 31.65 -33.17
N PHE A 128 15.53 31.67 -33.63
CA PHE A 128 15.19 31.61 -35.05
C PHE A 128 15.69 32.85 -35.80
N PHE A 129 15.50 34.06 -35.24
CA PHE A 129 16.00 35.29 -35.85
C PHE A 129 17.53 35.35 -35.86
N VAL A 130 18.18 34.91 -34.77
CA VAL A 130 19.66 34.83 -34.73
C VAL A 130 20.17 33.88 -35.81
N ALA A 131 19.59 32.69 -35.93
CA ALA A 131 19.99 31.73 -36.98
C ALA A 131 19.77 32.30 -38.40
N LEU A 132 18.71 33.07 -38.61
CA LEU A 132 18.44 33.71 -39.90
C LEU A 132 19.49 34.77 -40.24
N ILE A 133 19.93 35.56 -39.25
CA ILE A 133 21.00 36.54 -39.40
C ILE A 133 22.34 35.84 -39.68
N ASP A 134 22.66 34.76 -38.96
CA ASP A 134 23.90 33.99 -39.17
C ASP A 134 23.98 33.40 -40.58
N ILE A 135 22.87 32.85 -41.08
CA ILE A 135 22.79 32.36 -42.46
C ILE A 135 23.02 33.52 -43.44
N GLY A 136 22.34 34.66 -43.24
CA GLY A 136 22.53 35.84 -44.08
C GLY A 136 23.98 36.34 -44.10
N ALA A 137 24.60 36.47 -42.93
CA ALA A 137 25.99 36.89 -42.78
C ALA A 137 26.97 35.93 -43.48
N ALA A 138 26.74 34.62 -43.35
CA ALA A 138 27.56 33.63 -44.02
C ALA A 138 27.42 33.67 -45.55
N LEU A 139 26.20 33.89 -46.08
CA LEU A 139 26.00 34.11 -47.51
C LEU A 139 26.74 35.38 -47.99
N THR A 140 26.64 36.49 -47.26
CA THR A 140 27.35 37.73 -47.62
C THR A 140 28.87 37.52 -47.62
N CYS A 141 29.42 36.78 -46.65
CA CYS A 141 30.84 36.43 -46.62
C CYS A 141 31.25 35.55 -47.82
N ALA A 142 30.37 34.66 -48.26
CA ALA A 142 30.60 33.85 -49.46
C ALA A 142 30.65 34.73 -50.73
N PHE A 143 29.77 35.72 -50.85
CA PHE A 143 29.80 36.68 -51.96
C PHE A 143 31.06 37.57 -51.98
N LEU A 144 31.64 37.86 -50.82
CA LEU A 144 32.88 38.63 -50.69
C LEU A 144 34.14 37.79 -50.91
N ASN A 145 34.02 36.55 -51.41
CA ASN A 145 35.14 35.60 -51.58
C ASN A 145 35.91 35.31 -50.27
N GLN A 146 35.22 35.36 -49.12
CA GLN A 146 35.77 34.99 -47.81
C GLN A 146 35.06 33.74 -47.25
N PRO A 147 35.15 32.58 -47.92
CA PRO A 147 34.42 31.38 -47.53
C PRO A 147 34.84 30.81 -46.17
N VAL A 148 36.12 30.99 -45.79
CA VAL A 148 36.65 30.53 -44.49
C VAL A 148 35.96 31.24 -43.33
N VAL A 149 35.72 32.55 -43.46
CA VAL A 149 35.03 33.35 -42.44
C VAL A 149 33.56 32.95 -42.36
N GLY A 150 32.90 32.77 -43.51
CA GLY A 150 31.50 32.28 -43.56
C GLY A 150 31.32 30.89 -42.94
N ALA A 151 32.26 29.97 -43.16
CA ALA A 151 32.22 28.64 -42.56
C ALA A 151 32.39 28.68 -41.03
N ALA A 152 33.23 29.58 -40.50
CA ALA A 152 33.42 29.76 -39.07
C ALA A 152 32.14 30.24 -38.36
N ILE A 153 31.31 31.04 -39.05
CA ILE A 153 30.02 31.53 -38.52
C ILE A 153 28.98 30.40 -38.47
N ILE A 154 28.96 29.49 -39.46
CA ILE A 154 27.96 28.40 -39.53
C ILE A 154 28.33 27.21 -38.62
N ALA A 155 29.61 26.97 -38.34
CA ALA A 155 30.09 25.81 -37.58
C ALA A 155 29.34 25.54 -36.25
N PRO A 156 29.00 26.54 -35.41
CA PRO A 156 28.26 26.34 -34.17
C PRO A 156 26.84 25.78 -34.40
N LEU A 157 26.15 26.19 -35.47
CA LEU A 157 24.80 25.71 -35.80
C LEU A 157 24.82 24.21 -36.08
N ILE A 158 25.81 23.74 -36.83
CA ILE A 158 26.00 22.32 -37.14
C ILE A 158 26.23 21.53 -35.84
N GLY A 159 27.07 22.04 -34.94
CA GLY A 159 27.33 21.40 -33.64
C GLY A 159 26.08 21.23 -32.78
N ILE A 160 25.20 22.23 -32.75
CA ILE A 160 23.92 22.16 -32.02
C ILE A 160 22.97 21.13 -32.65
N LEU A 161 22.86 21.11 -33.98
CA LEU A 161 22.05 20.11 -34.70
C LEU A 161 22.56 18.69 -34.46
N SER A 162 23.88 18.48 -34.51
CA SER A 162 24.50 17.18 -34.20
C SER A 162 24.24 16.77 -32.75
N TYR A 163 24.36 17.70 -31.81
CA TYR A 163 24.02 17.43 -30.41
C TYR A 163 22.57 17.00 -30.26
N LEU A 164 21.61 17.71 -30.86
CA LEU A 164 20.18 17.35 -30.80
C LEU A 164 19.87 16.00 -31.46
N ALA A 165 20.55 15.65 -32.56
CA ALA A 165 20.37 14.38 -33.25
C ALA A 165 20.90 13.18 -32.45
N PHE A 166 22.02 13.35 -31.75
CA PHE A 166 22.66 12.28 -30.98
C PHE A 166 22.16 12.20 -29.53
N PHE A 167 21.74 13.31 -28.93
CA PHE A 167 21.26 13.34 -27.55
C PHE A 167 19.81 12.88 -27.47
N LYS A 168 19.62 11.56 -27.36
CA LYS A 168 18.29 10.98 -27.10
C LYS A 168 17.77 11.48 -25.75
N PRO A 169 16.59 12.13 -25.69
CA PRO A 169 16.02 12.56 -24.42
C PRO A 169 15.70 11.33 -23.55
N ASP A 170 16.11 11.38 -22.27
CA ASP A 170 15.88 10.30 -21.31
C ASP A 170 14.37 9.99 -21.21
N LYS A 171 14.00 8.75 -21.56
CA LYS A 171 12.60 8.30 -21.67
C LYS A 171 11.88 8.26 -20.32
N ARG A 172 12.60 8.36 -19.19
CA ARG A 172 12.02 8.32 -17.84
C ARG A 172 11.10 9.50 -17.52
N VAL A 173 11.25 10.64 -18.21
CA VAL A 173 10.41 11.82 -17.97
C VAL A 173 9.04 11.70 -18.68
N LYS A 174 8.97 11.00 -19.82
CA LYS A 174 7.70 10.83 -20.57
C LYS A 174 6.69 9.91 -19.86
N SER A 175 7.13 8.85 -19.19
CA SER A 175 6.22 7.89 -18.55
C SER A 175 5.45 8.47 -17.36
N LYS A 176 6.04 9.43 -16.64
CA LYS A 176 5.39 10.08 -15.47
C LYS A 176 4.25 11.03 -15.88
N VAL A 177 4.34 11.64 -17.06
CA VAL A 177 3.31 12.55 -17.59
C VAL A 177 2.15 11.78 -18.25
N GLU A 178 2.44 10.67 -18.92
CA GLU A 178 1.39 9.82 -19.53
C GLU A 178 0.60 9.00 -18.50
N GLY A 179 1.25 8.55 -17.41
CA GLY A 179 0.55 7.88 -16.30
C GLY A 179 -0.48 8.79 -15.61
N SER A 180 -0.20 10.08 -15.49
CA SER A 180 -1.13 11.07 -14.91
C SER A 180 -2.33 11.38 -15.82
N LYS A 181 -2.19 11.24 -17.15
CA LYS A 181 -3.30 11.42 -18.10
C LYS A 181 -4.23 10.21 -18.20
N LYS A 182 -3.74 8.99 -17.97
CA LYS A 182 -4.54 7.76 -18.00
C LYS A 182 -5.30 7.46 -16.71
N ALA A 183 -5.02 8.19 -15.63
CA ALA A 183 -5.74 8.09 -14.36
C ALA A 183 -6.97 9.04 -14.28
N ARG A 184 -7.30 9.72 -15.39
CA ARG A 184 -8.59 10.40 -15.62
C ARG A 184 -9.45 9.52 -16.50
#